data_AF-A0A3B0MM24-F1
#
_entry.id   AF-A0A3B0MM24-F1
#
_cell.length_a   1.000
_cell.length_b   1.000
_cell.length_c   1.000
_cell.angle_alpha   90.00
_cell.angle_beta   90.00
_cell.angle_gamma   90.00
#
_symmetry.space_group_name_H-M   'P 1'
#
loop_
_entity.id
_entity.type
_entity.pdbx_description
1 polymer ?
#
loop_
_entity_poly.entity_id
_entity_poly.type
_entity_poly.pdbx_seq_one_letter_code
_entity_poly.pdbx_strand_id
1 'polypeptide(L)'
;MQTFNADLVIIGAGGAGLRTAIAATEANPNLKISLVSKVYPMRSHTVAAEGGAAAIAQSHNTYDYQFNDTVSGGEWLYEQDLVEYFVKHCPTEMTQLELWG
;
A
#
# COMPACT_ATOMS: atom_id res chain seq x y z
N MET A 1 -34.33 4.81 -1.23
CA MET A 1 -32.92 4.80 -1.67
C MET A 1 -32.31 6.14 -1.29
N GLN A 2 -31.16 6.16 -0.62
CA GLN A 2 -30.44 7.39 -0.27
C GLN A 2 -29.19 7.51 -1.14
N THR A 3 -28.78 8.74 -1.45
CA THR A 3 -27.60 9.03 -2.25
C THR A 3 -26.63 9.88 -1.44
N PHE A 4 -25.35 9.50 -1.47
CA PHE A 4 -24.26 10.25 -0.84
C PHE A 4 -23.26 10.65 -1.92
N ASN A 5 -22.89 11.94 -1.97
CA ASN A 5 -21.91 12.45 -2.91
C ASN A 5 -20.52 12.48 -2.26
N ALA A 6 -19.49 12.03 -2.98
CA ALA A 6 -18.08 12.07 -2.60
C ALA A 6 -17.23 12.17 -3.87
N ASP A 7 -16.04 12.76 -3.76
CA ASP A 7 -15.07 12.83 -4.87
C ASP A 7 -14.34 11.49 -5.03
N LEU A 8 -14.11 10.79 -3.91
CA LEU A 8 -13.51 9.46 -3.87
C LEU A 8 -14.26 8.57 -2.88
N VAL A 9 -14.62 7.36 -3.31
CA VAL A 9 -15.19 6.32 -2.44
C VAL A 9 -14.25 5.14 -2.36
N ILE A 10 -13.84 4.79 -1.15
CA ILE A 10 -12.95 3.66 -0.86
C ILE A 10 -13.76 2.59 -0.13
N ILE A 11 -13.80 1.39 -0.70
CA ILE A 11 -14.53 0.25 -0.13
C ILE A 11 -13.53 -0.70 0.52
N GLY A 12 -13.54 -0.76 1.85
CA GLY A 12 -12.70 -1.62 2.67
C GLY A 12 -11.80 -0.83 3.62
N ALA A 13 -11.71 -1.30 4.86
CA ALA A 13 -10.87 -0.71 5.91
C ALA A 13 -9.55 -1.47 6.13
N GLY A 14 -9.03 -2.11 5.07
CA GLY A 14 -7.68 -2.70 5.11
C GLY A 14 -6.59 -1.63 5.01
N GLY A 15 -5.35 -1.99 5.35
CA GLY A 15 -4.22 -1.06 5.35
C GLY A 15 -4.04 -0.32 4.02
N ALA A 16 -4.20 -1.00 2.89
CA ALA A 16 -4.12 -0.38 1.56
C ALA A 16 -5.21 0.70 1.34
N GLY A 17 -6.46 0.42 1.71
CA GLY A 17 -7.56 1.39 1.57
C GLY A 17 -7.37 2.63 2.46
N LEU A 18 -6.87 2.43 3.68
CA LEU A 18 -6.51 3.54 4.57
C LEU A 18 -5.35 4.37 4.01
N ARG A 19 -4.30 3.71 3.48
CA ARG A 19 -3.17 4.41 2.85
C ARG A 19 -3.63 5.23 1.64
N THR A 20 -4.55 4.71 0.83
CA THR A 20 -5.17 5.45 -0.28
C THR A 20 -5.91 6.70 0.22
N ALA A 21 -6.66 6.61 1.32
CA ALA A 21 -7.35 7.76 1.90
C ALA A 21 -6.37 8.86 2.35
N ILE A 22 -5.26 8.45 2.98
CA ILE A 22 -4.19 9.36 3.39
C ILE A 22 -3.56 10.02 2.17
N ALA A 23 -3.14 9.24 1.17
CA ALA A 23 -2.50 9.75 -0.05
C ALA A 23 -3.41 10.72 -0.82
N ALA A 24 -4.71 10.42 -0.93
CA ALA A 24 -5.66 11.30 -1.58
C ALA A 24 -5.82 12.63 -0.82
N THR A 25 -5.81 12.59 0.52
CA THR A 25 -5.87 13.79 1.36
C THR A 25 -4.61 14.63 1.24
N GLU A 26 -3.43 13.99 1.22
CA GLU A 26 -2.12 14.64 1.03
C GLU A 26 -2.05 15.35 -0.34
N ALA A 27 -2.57 14.70 -1.39
CA ALA A 27 -2.58 15.26 -2.74
C ALA A 27 -3.54 16.45 -2.89
N ASN A 28 -4.71 16.41 -2.26
CA ASN A 28 -5.65 17.52 -2.27
C ASN A 28 -6.55 17.50 -1.01
N PRO A 29 -6.27 18.39 -0.02
CA PRO A 29 -7.03 18.46 1.23
C PRO A 29 -8.52 18.82 1.08
N ASN A 30 -8.93 19.34 -0.09
CA ASN A 30 -10.31 19.71 -0.34
C ASN A 30 -11.18 18.54 -0.86
N LEU A 31 -10.58 17.37 -1.13
CA LEU A 31 -11.34 16.20 -1.61
C LEU A 31 -12.25 15.66 -0.51
N LYS A 32 -13.52 15.45 -0.86
CA LYS A 32 -14.45 14.70 -0.03
C LYS A 32 -14.25 13.20 -0.23
N ILE A 33 -13.47 12.59 0.66
CA ILE A 33 -13.16 11.17 0.64
C ILE A 33 -14.11 10.41 1.57
N SER A 34 -14.76 9.37 1.07
CA SER A 34 -15.63 8.47 1.85
C SER A 34 -15.01 7.08 1.95
N LEU A 35 -14.73 6.63 3.16
CA LEU A 35 -14.22 5.28 3.44
C LEU A 35 -15.33 4.43 4.07
N VAL A 36 -15.71 3.35 3.39
CA VAL A 36 -16.83 2.48 3.78
C VAL A 36 -16.33 1.06 3.94
N SER A 37 -16.65 0.41 5.04
CA SER A 37 -16.24 -0.96 5.30
C SER A 37 -17.30 -1.72 6.08
N LYS A 38 -17.41 -3.03 5.81
CA LYS A 38 -18.28 -3.94 6.58
C LYS A 38 -17.78 -4.15 8.01
N VAL A 39 -16.48 -3.96 8.24
CA VAL A 39 -15.82 -4.14 9.55
C VAL A 39 -14.96 -2.92 9.89
N TYR A 40 -14.72 -2.72 11.18
CA TYR A 40 -13.79 -1.69 11.66
C TYR A 40 -12.36 -1.94 11.16
N PRO A 41 -11.52 -0.89 10.99
CA PRO A 41 -10.16 -1.04 10.50
C PRO A 41 -9.30 -2.06 11.25
N MET A 42 -9.35 -2.03 12.59
CA MET A 42 -8.63 -2.96 13.47
C MET A 42 -9.14 -4.40 13.42
N ARG A 43 -10.23 -4.66 12.68
CA ARG A 43 -10.77 -6.01 12.42
C ARG A 43 -10.59 -6.44 10.96
N SER A 44 -9.84 -5.69 10.17
CA SER A 44 -9.39 -6.13 8.85
C SER A 44 -8.26 -7.16 8.98
N HIS A 45 -8.05 -7.97 7.95
CA HIS A 45 -7.01 -9.01 7.98
C HIS A 45 -5.58 -8.46 7.99
N THR A 46 -5.39 -7.14 7.77
CA THR A 46 -4.08 -6.48 7.91
C THR A 46 -3.50 -6.69 9.32
N VAL A 47 -4.34 -6.77 10.36
CA VAL A 47 -3.88 -6.99 11.75
C VAL A 47 -3.31 -8.39 11.99
N ALA A 48 -3.61 -9.36 11.13
CA ALA A 48 -3.19 -10.75 11.30
C ALA A 48 -1.81 -11.05 10.66
N ALA A 49 -1.15 -10.05 10.07
CA ALA A 49 0.18 -10.23 9.49
C ALA A 49 1.26 -10.29 10.59
N GLU A 50 1.93 -11.43 10.73
CA GLU A 50 2.93 -11.68 11.77
C GLU A 50 4.38 -11.55 11.28
N GLY A 51 4.63 -11.79 9.99
CA GLY A 51 5.99 -11.85 9.44
C GLY A 51 6.66 -10.48 9.29
N GLY A 52 6.04 -9.61 8.50
CA GLY A 52 6.57 -8.27 8.20
C GLY A 52 6.29 -7.82 6.76
N ALA A 53 6.74 -6.62 6.43
CA ALA A 53 6.68 -6.06 5.07
C ALA A 53 8.12 -5.88 4.54
N ALA A 54 8.42 -6.49 3.39
CA ALA A 54 9.76 -6.50 2.84
C ALA A 54 10.08 -5.20 2.07
N ALA A 55 11.22 -4.58 2.39
CA ALA A 55 11.79 -3.48 1.64
C ALA A 55 13.33 -3.50 1.75
N ILE A 56 13.99 -2.82 0.82
CA ILE A 56 15.44 -2.66 0.85
C ILE A 56 15.82 -1.67 1.95
N ALA A 57 16.57 -2.16 2.94
CA ALA A 57 17.04 -1.34 4.07
C ALA A 57 18.57 -1.25 4.15
N GLN A 58 19.30 -2.21 3.58
CA GLN A 58 20.74 -2.36 3.79
C GLN A 58 21.52 -2.07 2.51
N SER A 59 22.69 -1.46 2.66
CA SER A 59 23.54 -1.01 1.54
C SER A 59 24.08 -2.13 0.66
N HIS A 60 24.08 -3.37 1.15
CA HIS A 60 24.52 -4.54 0.39
C HIS A 60 23.40 -5.20 -0.42
N ASN A 61 22.15 -4.76 -0.26
CA ASN A 61 21.01 -5.24 -1.04
C ASN A 61 20.62 -4.19 -2.09
N THR A 62 20.27 -4.61 -3.30
CA THR A 62 19.98 -3.73 -4.44
C THR A 62 18.59 -3.97 -5.01
N TYR A 63 18.06 -2.98 -5.72
CA TYR A 63 16.76 -3.09 -6.40
C TYR A 63 16.72 -4.28 -7.37
N ASP A 64 17.84 -4.54 -8.06
CA ASP A 64 17.95 -5.65 -9.01
C ASP A 64 17.80 -7.02 -8.33
N TYR A 65 18.35 -7.21 -7.12
CA TYR A 65 18.16 -8.47 -6.39
C TYR A 65 16.70 -8.68 -6.01
N GLN A 66 16.05 -7.68 -5.42
CA GLN A 66 14.64 -7.81 -5.04
C GLN A 66 13.72 -7.94 -6.26
N PHE A 67 14.04 -7.26 -7.36
CA PHE A 67 13.33 -7.41 -8.64
C PHE A 67 13.43 -8.86 -9.14
N ASN A 68 14.65 -9.41 -9.21
CA ASN A 68 14.87 -10.77 -9.68
C ASN A 68 14.19 -11.82 -8.77
N ASP A 69 14.26 -11.66 -7.44
CA ASP A 69 13.55 -12.53 -6.49
C ASP A 69 12.03 -12.49 -6.72
N THR A 70 11.49 -11.30 -6.96
CA THR A 70 10.05 -11.12 -7.20
C THR A 70 9.60 -11.72 -8.53
N VAL A 71 10.32 -11.44 -9.62
CA VAL A 71 9.99 -11.97 -10.97
C VAL A 71 10.16 -13.48 -11.03
N SER A 72 11.25 -14.02 -10.45
CA SER A 72 11.49 -15.46 -10.43
C SER A 72 10.49 -16.20 -9.54
N GLY A 73 10.17 -15.67 -8.34
CA GLY A 73 9.13 -16.21 -7.48
C GLY A 73 7.72 -16.13 -8.07
N GLY A 74 7.48 -15.18 -8.97
CA GLY A 74 6.25 -15.04 -9.74
C GLY A 74 6.19 -15.85 -11.03
N GLU A 75 7.20 -16.70 -11.29
CA GLU A 75 7.30 -17.50 -12.52
C GLU A 75 7.16 -16.66 -13.80
N TRP A 76 7.64 -15.41 -13.78
CA TRP A 76 7.55 -14.45 -14.89
C TRP A 76 6.12 -14.02 -15.29
N LEU A 77 5.11 -14.33 -14.48
CA LEU A 77 3.71 -13.97 -14.75
C LEU A 77 3.36 -12.53 -14.35
N TYR A 78 4.20 -11.87 -13.57
CA TYR A 78 4.00 -10.47 -13.19
C TYR A 78 4.32 -9.53 -14.35
N GLU A 79 3.65 -8.38 -14.38
CA GLU A 79 4.07 -7.26 -15.23
C GLU A 79 5.36 -6.67 -14.65
N GLN A 80 6.46 -6.81 -15.38
CA GLN A 80 7.80 -6.47 -14.88
C GLN A 80 7.93 -4.97 -14.60
N ASP A 81 7.28 -4.10 -15.39
CA ASP A 81 7.30 -2.65 -15.17
C ASP A 81 6.66 -2.27 -13.83
N LEU A 82 5.59 -2.97 -13.41
CA LEU A 82 4.98 -2.77 -12.09
C LEU A 82 5.86 -3.31 -10.96
N VAL A 83 6.55 -4.43 -11.18
CA VAL A 83 7.51 -4.95 -10.19
C VAL A 83 8.65 -3.96 -9.99
N GLU A 84 9.20 -3.39 -11.07
CA GLU A 84 10.25 -2.38 -11.00
C GLU A 84 9.79 -1.12 -10.25
N TYR A 85 8.57 -0.64 -10.53
CA TYR A 85 7.97 0.46 -9.78
C TYR A 85 7.86 0.10 -8.29
N PHE A 86 7.32 -1.07 -7.98
CA PHE A 86 7.09 -1.53 -6.60
C PHE A 86 8.39 -1.56 -5.80
N VAL A 87 9.42 -2.27 -6.28
CA VAL A 87 10.67 -2.45 -5.53
C VAL A 87 11.41 -1.12 -5.27
N LYS A 88 11.28 -0.15 -6.18
CA LYS A 88 11.89 1.18 -6.02
C LYS A 88 11.18 2.06 -4.99
N HIS A 89 9.87 1.88 -4.81
CA HIS A 89 9.08 2.70 -3.88
C HIS A 89 8.90 2.09 -2.49
N CYS A 90 9.06 0.76 -2.35
CA CYS A 90 8.94 0.08 -1.05
C CYS A 90 9.78 0.72 0.08
N PRO A 91 11.08 1.05 -0.12
CA PRO A 91 11.88 1.67 0.95
C PRO A 91 11.32 3.01 1.42
N THR A 92 10.80 3.83 0.50
CA THR A 92 10.21 5.13 0.83
C THR A 92 8.95 4.97 1.67
N GLU A 93 8.03 4.07 1.28
CA GLU A 93 6.80 3.84 2.03
C GLU A 93 7.07 3.21 3.40
N MET A 94 8.02 2.28 3.52
CA MET A 94 8.38 1.71 4.83
C MET A 94 9.04 2.75 5.75
N THR A 95 9.88 3.63 5.20
CA THR A 95 10.44 4.75 5.97
C THR A 95 9.36 5.71 6.44
N GLN A 96 8.35 5.97 5.61
CA GLN A 96 7.23 6.83 6.00
C GLN A 96 6.40 6.24 7.14
N LEU A 97 6.20 4.91 7.16
CA LEU A 97 5.52 4.24 8.26
C LEU A 97 6.28 4.41 9.58
N GLU A 98 7.60 4.24 9.58
CA GLU A 98 8.43 4.50 10.78
C GLU A 98 8.26 5.93 11.30
N LEU A 99 8.15 6.91 10.41
CA LEU A 99 7.92 8.32 10.78
C LEU A 99 6.51 8.58 11.36
N TRP A 100 5.54 7.70 11.12
CA TRP A 100 4.19 7.78 11.69
C TRP A 100 4.06 7.08 13.06
N GLY A 101 5.09 6.33 13.47
CA GLY A 101 5.14 5.55 14.72
C GLY A 101 4.50 4.17 14.61
#